data_AF-G9MHG4-F1
#
_entry.id   AF-G9MHG4-F1
#
_cell.length_a   1.000
_cell.length_b   1.000
_cell.length_c   1.000
_cell.angle_alpha   90.00
_cell.angle_beta   90.00
_cell.angle_gamma   90.00
#
_symmetry.space_group_name_H-M   'P 1'
#
loop_
_entity.id
_entity.type
_entity.pdbx_description
1 polymer ?
#
loop_
_entity_poly.entity_id
_entity_poly.type
_entity_poly.pdbx_seq_one_letter_code
_entity_poly.pdbx_strand_id
1 'polypeptide(L)'
;MGGKTWSRQEERLFWKIIVPQSPKAVKPSDRIHDWKVCAEIMQQEMGVNARRKYSKLMLFEHYFQNVQTGHKSPCAREFVVEHKRELGEFRKRRMLSDSIAEENPARAQQRMVTLMQRETARADL
;
A
#
# COMPACT_ATOMS: atom_id res chain seq x y z
N MET A 1 16.43 -26.64 -0.17
CA MET A 1 15.49 -25.52 -0.36
C MET A 1 15.82 -24.81 -1.67
N GLY A 2 15.00 -24.97 -2.70
CA GLY A 2 15.27 -24.49 -4.06
C GLY A 2 15.48 -22.97 -4.11
N GLY A 3 16.65 -22.57 -4.61
CA GLY A 3 17.03 -21.18 -4.94
C GLY A 3 17.12 -20.23 -3.73
N LYS A 4 18.30 -20.08 -3.12
CA LYS A 4 18.57 -19.08 -2.06
C LYS A 4 18.11 -17.66 -2.41
N THR A 5 18.04 -17.33 -3.70
CA THR A 5 17.73 -15.99 -4.20
C THR A 5 16.61 -16.04 -5.24
N TRP A 6 15.70 -15.08 -5.15
CA TRP A 6 14.65 -14.84 -6.15
C TRP A 6 15.29 -14.25 -7.42
N SER A 7 14.99 -14.81 -8.59
CA SER A 7 15.46 -14.27 -9.87
C SER A 7 14.79 -12.93 -10.16
N ARG A 8 15.36 -12.14 -11.08
CA ARG A 8 14.73 -10.89 -11.53
C ARG A 8 13.32 -11.11 -12.11
N GLN A 9 13.08 -12.25 -12.76
CA GLN A 9 11.75 -12.61 -13.25
C GLN A 9 10.77 -12.90 -12.11
N GLU A 10 11.20 -13.66 -11.11
CA GLU A 10 10.40 -13.91 -9.89
C GLU A 10 10.06 -12.60 -9.19
N GLU A 11 11.04 -11.70 -9.04
CA GLU A 11 10.83 -10.38 -8.45
C GLU A 11 9.86 -9.53 -9.28
N ARG A 12 10.06 -9.44 -10.60
CA ARG A 12 9.16 -8.67 -11.46
C ARG A 12 7.73 -9.15 -11.32
N LEU A 13 7.50 -10.46 -11.39
CA LEU A 13 6.17 -11.03 -11.25
C LEU A 13 5.57 -10.76 -9.86
N PHE A 14 6.37 -10.98 -8.83
CA PHE A 14 5.98 -10.75 -7.45
C PHE A 14 5.53 -9.30 -7.22
N TRP A 15 6.34 -8.32 -7.63
CA TRP A 15 6.05 -6.92 -7.37
C TRP A 15 5.03 -6.29 -8.31
N LYS A 16 4.97 -6.72 -9.57
CA LYS A 16 4.08 -6.11 -10.58
C LYS A 16 2.72 -6.81 -10.71
N ILE A 17 2.61 -8.07 -10.30
CA ILE A 17 1.37 -8.84 -10.43
C ILE A 17 0.86 -9.28 -9.06
N ILE A 18 1.71 -9.88 -8.23
CA ILE A 18 1.26 -10.49 -6.97
C ILE A 18 0.97 -9.46 -5.88
N VAL A 19 1.92 -8.57 -5.58
CA VAL A 19 1.77 -7.56 -4.51
C VAL A 19 0.56 -6.64 -4.72
N PRO A 20 0.28 -6.12 -5.94
CA PRO A 20 -0.87 -5.24 -6.20
C PRO A 20 -2.23 -5.86 -5.92
N GLN A 21 -2.35 -7.18 -5.88
CA GLN A 21 -3.60 -7.90 -5.57
C GLN A 21 -3.58 -8.63 -4.21
N SER A 22 -2.45 -8.57 -3.51
CA SER A 22 -2.23 -9.21 -2.22
C SER A 22 -2.85 -8.40 -1.06
N PRO A 23 -2.84 -8.92 0.18
CA PRO A 23 -3.23 -8.14 1.37
C PRO A 23 -2.37 -6.89 1.61
N LYS A 24 -1.25 -6.74 0.88
CA LYS A 24 -0.32 -5.61 0.96
C LYS A 24 -0.37 -4.69 -0.25
N ALA A 25 -1.41 -4.79 -1.08
CA ALA A 25 -1.70 -3.82 -2.12
C ALA A 25 -1.77 -2.39 -1.55
N VAL A 26 -1.33 -1.43 -2.38
CA VAL A 26 -1.30 0.00 -2.03
C VAL A 26 -2.70 0.49 -1.73
N LYS A 27 -3.66 0.24 -2.63
CA LYS A 27 -5.06 0.59 -2.44
C LYS A 27 -5.80 -0.55 -1.73
N PRO A 28 -6.65 -0.26 -0.73
CA PRO A 28 -7.46 -1.27 -0.08
C PRO A 28 -8.42 -2.01 -1.03
N SER A 29 -8.95 -1.33 -2.05
CA SER A 29 -9.84 -1.91 -3.07
C SER A 29 -9.21 -3.06 -3.85
N ASP A 30 -7.89 -3.05 -3.99
CA ASP A 30 -7.16 -3.99 -4.84
C ASP A 30 -6.76 -5.25 -4.05
N ARG A 31 -7.05 -5.32 -2.74
CA ARG A 31 -6.72 -6.45 -1.86
C ARG A 31 -7.70 -7.61 -2.04
N ILE A 32 -7.69 -8.19 -3.23
CA ILE A 32 -8.68 -9.19 -3.66
C ILE A 32 -8.27 -10.61 -3.21
N HIS A 33 -6.96 -10.87 -3.06
CA HIS A 33 -6.45 -12.21 -2.78
C HIS A 33 -5.70 -12.28 -1.46
N ASP A 34 -5.76 -13.45 -0.82
CA ASP A 34 -4.88 -13.81 0.28
C ASP A 34 -3.55 -14.37 -0.25
N TRP A 35 -2.58 -14.53 0.65
CA TRP A 35 -1.26 -15.02 0.27
C TRP A 35 -1.25 -16.47 -0.26
N LYS A 36 -2.26 -17.29 0.05
CA LYS A 36 -2.38 -18.64 -0.49
C LYS A 36 -2.73 -18.58 -1.97
N VAL A 37 -3.79 -17.84 -2.32
CA VAL A 37 -4.20 -17.64 -3.71
C VAL A 37 -3.10 -16.93 -4.51
N CYS A 38 -2.44 -15.93 -3.93
CA CYS A 38 -1.28 -15.30 -4.55
C CYS A 38 -0.15 -16.30 -4.90
N ALA A 39 0.09 -17.30 -4.06
CA ALA A 39 1.12 -18.31 -4.33
C ALA A 39 0.70 -19.25 -5.48
N GLU A 40 -0.59 -19.58 -5.57
CA GLU A 40 -1.16 -20.35 -6.69
C GLU A 40 -1.04 -19.58 -8.01
N ILE A 41 -1.40 -18.29 -8.01
CA ILE A 41 -1.22 -17.40 -9.17
C ILE A 41 0.25 -17.32 -9.56
N MET A 42 1.15 -17.10 -8.59
CA MET A 42 2.59 -17.04 -8.86
C MET A 42 3.12 -18.36 -9.46
N GLN A 43 2.61 -19.50 -8.98
CA GLN A 43 2.96 -20.82 -9.50
C GLN A 43 2.49 -21.00 -10.95
N GLN A 44 1.27 -20.58 -11.26
CA GLN A 44 0.68 -20.65 -12.59
C GLN A 44 1.42 -19.75 -13.58
N GLU A 45 1.64 -18.49 -13.22
CA GLU A 45 2.30 -17.49 -14.07
C GLU A 45 3.76 -17.83 -14.35
N MET A 46 4.48 -18.36 -13.35
CA MET A 46 5.85 -18.84 -13.57
C MET A 46 5.88 -20.10 -14.43
N GLY A 47 4.87 -20.97 -14.33
CA GLY A 47 4.71 -22.17 -15.14
C GLY A 47 5.98 -23.03 -15.18
N VAL A 48 6.42 -23.38 -16.39
CA VAL A 48 7.65 -24.16 -16.62
C VAL A 48 8.93 -23.44 -16.15
N ASN A 49 8.89 -22.12 -16.00
CA ASN A 49 10.01 -21.32 -15.50
C ASN A 49 10.03 -21.24 -13.97
N ALA A 50 9.08 -21.89 -13.28
CA ALA A 50 9.05 -21.91 -11.83
C ALA A 50 10.28 -22.64 -11.28
N ARG A 51 11.15 -21.88 -10.61
CA ARG A 51 12.39 -22.41 -10.00
C ARG A 51 12.14 -23.13 -8.68
N ARG A 52 10.93 -23.00 -8.13
CA ARG A 52 10.52 -23.52 -6.83
C ARG A 52 9.00 -23.69 -6.77
N LYS A 53 8.54 -24.46 -5.77
CA LYS A 53 7.13 -24.47 -5.39
C LYS A 53 6.85 -23.28 -4.47
N TYR A 54 6.05 -22.33 -4.94
CA TYR A 54 5.70 -21.14 -4.16
C TYR A 54 4.69 -21.50 -3.06
N SER A 55 4.83 -20.86 -1.91
CA SER A 55 3.93 -21.06 -0.77
C SER A 55 3.51 -19.73 -0.16
N LYS A 56 2.35 -19.75 0.51
CA LYS A 56 1.81 -18.63 1.27
C LYS A 56 2.86 -17.97 2.17
N LEU A 57 3.56 -18.79 2.96
CA LEU A 57 4.54 -18.31 3.93
C LEU A 57 5.73 -17.65 3.22
N MET A 58 6.22 -18.28 2.14
CA MET A 58 7.37 -17.77 1.39
C MET A 58 7.10 -16.38 0.79
N LEU A 59 5.92 -16.16 0.20
CA LEU A 59 5.55 -14.86 -0.37
C LEU A 59 5.39 -13.80 0.72
N PHE A 60 4.75 -14.15 1.84
CA PHE A 60 4.58 -13.26 2.97
C PHE A 60 5.93 -12.83 3.57
N GLU A 61 6.80 -13.79 3.86
CA GLU A 61 8.13 -13.53 4.43
C GLU A 61 8.99 -12.71 3.46
N HIS A 62 8.96 -13.02 2.17
CA HIS A 62 9.70 -12.27 1.16
C HIS A 62 9.25 -10.80 1.11
N TYR A 63 7.94 -10.54 1.14
CA TYR A 63 7.42 -9.17 1.25
C TYR A 63 7.95 -8.49 2.52
N PHE A 64 7.80 -9.17 3.65
CA PHE A 64 8.16 -8.62 4.96
C PHE A 64 9.64 -8.28 5.05
N GLN A 65 10.52 -9.17 4.57
CA GLN A 65 11.96 -8.96 4.56
C GLN A 65 12.36 -7.75 3.70
N ASN A 66 11.81 -7.66 2.48
CA ASN A 66 12.11 -6.56 1.57
C ASN A 66 11.61 -5.20 2.06
N VAL A 67 10.46 -5.17 2.74
CA VAL A 67 9.82 -3.92 3.17
C VAL A 67 10.25 -3.48 4.56
N GLN A 68 10.35 -4.41 5.52
CA GLN A 68 10.48 -4.10 6.95
C GLN A 68 11.87 -4.36 7.53
N THR A 69 12.54 -5.47 7.18
CA THR A 69 13.72 -5.92 7.96
C THR A 69 15.07 -5.48 7.40
N GLY A 70 15.08 -4.71 6.31
CA GLY A 70 16.33 -4.20 5.69
C GLY A 70 17.10 -5.25 4.88
N HIS A 71 16.85 -6.55 5.09
CA HIS A 71 17.38 -7.65 4.29
C HIS A 71 16.63 -7.80 2.97
N LYS A 72 17.00 -6.96 2.00
CA LYS A 72 16.37 -6.95 0.66
C LYS A 72 16.98 -8.01 -0.23
N SER A 73 16.15 -8.62 -1.06
CA SER A 73 16.62 -9.44 -2.16
C SER A 73 17.46 -8.60 -3.14
N PRO A 74 18.61 -9.11 -3.62
CA PRO A 74 19.49 -8.38 -4.53
C PRO A 74 18.78 -7.87 -5.80
N CYS A 75 17.81 -8.64 -6.29
CA CYS A 75 17.06 -8.31 -7.52
C CYS A 75 15.79 -7.51 -7.28
N ALA A 76 15.41 -7.24 -6.02
CA ALA A 76 14.16 -6.56 -5.68
C ALA A 76 14.27 -5.04 -5.59
N ARG A 77 15.51 -4.48 -5.58
CA ARG A 77 15.75 -3.09 -5.17
C ARG A 77 14.88 -2.07 -5.90
N GLU A 78 14.82 -2.14 -7.23
CA GLU A 78 14.06 -1.20 -8.06
C GLU A 78 12.56 -1.25 -7.72
N PHE A 79 12.01 -2.45 -7.62
CA PHE A 79 10.60 -2.68 -7.34
C PHE A 79 10.19 -2.26 -5.92
N VAL A 80 11.05 -2.55 -4.93
CA VAL A 80 10.80 -2.17 -3.53
C VAL A 80 10.78 -0.66 -3.37
N VAL A 81 11.68 0.07 -4.04
CA VAL A 81 11.72 1.54 -4.00
C VAL A 81 10.44 2.11 -4.60
N GLU A 82 10.02 1.59 -5.75
CA GLU A 82 8.77 2.00 -6.41
C GLU A 82 7.55 1.74 -5.53
N HIS A 83 7.39 0.52 -5.00
CA HIS A 83 6.26 0.17 -4.11
C HIS A 83 6.21 1.03 -2.85
N LYS A 84 7.37 1.31 -2.23
CA LYS A 84 7.44 2.19 -1.05
C LYS A 84 7.05 3.63 -1.39
N ARG A 85 7.44 4.13 -2.57
CA ARG A 85 7.04 5.46 -3.06
C ARG A 85 5.52 5.51 -3.22
N GLU A 86 4.93 4.54 -3.91
CA GLU A 86 3.48 4.46 -4.13
C GLU A 86 2.70 4.38 -2.81
N LEU A 87 3.15 3.58 -1.84
CA LEU A 87 2.58 3.54 -0.49
C LEU A 87 2.63 4.91 0.19
N GLY A 88 3.75 5.62 0.08
CA GLY A 88 3.91 6.97 0.65
C GLY A 88 2.96 7.97 0.01
N GLU A 89 2.89 8.00 -1.32
CA GLU A 89 1.99 8.88 -2.07
C GLU A 89 0.52 8.60 -1.79
N PHE A 90 0.14 7.32 -1.67
CA PHE A 90 -1.23 6.95 -1.32
C PHE A 90 -1.60 7.42 0.09
N ARG A 91 -0.72 7.23 1.08
CA ARG A 91 -0.92 7.73 2.45
C ARG A 91 -1.05 9.24 2.49
N LYS A 92 -0.18 9.97 1.77
CA LYS A 92 -0.22 11.42 1.69
C LYS A 92 -1.54 11.91 1.08
N ARG A 93 -1.98 11.29 -0.01
CA ARG A 93 -3.28 11.60 -0.65
C ARG A 93 -4.45 11.37 0.30
N ARG A 94 -4.44 10.26 1.05
CA ARG A 94 -5.49 9.97 2.03
C ARG A 94 -5.51 10.98 3.17
N MET A 95 -4.35 11.35 3.72
CA MET A 95 -4.27 12.39 4.76
C MET A 95 -4.80 13.73 4.25
N LEU A 96 -4.45 14.13 3.03
CA LEU A 96 -4.97 15.35 2.41
C LEU A 96 -6.50 15.29 2.21
N SER A 97 -7.05 14.16 1.76
CA SER A 97 -8.49 14.02 1.61
C SER A 97 -9.21 14.06 2.96
N ASP A 98 -8.64 13.43 3.99
CA ASP A 98 -9.21 13.40 5.33
C ASP A 98 -9.21 14.83 5.93
N SER A 99 -8.14 15.60 5.75
CA SER A 99 -8.06 17.01 6.18
C SER A 99 -9.08 17.91 5.48
N ILE A 100 -9.25 17.77 4.17
CA ILE A 100 -10.26 18.52 3.40
C ILE A 100 -11.68 18.13 3.82
N ALA A 101 -11.93 16.84 4.10
CA ALA A 101 -13.23 16.36 4.57
C ALA A 101 -13.56 16.85 6.00
N GLU A 102 -12.57 16.96 6.88
CA GLU A 102 -12.74 17.56 8.22
C GLU A 102 -13.02 19.07 8.14
N GLU A 103 -12.43 19.76 7.17
CA GLU A 103 -12.71 21.15 6.81
C GLU A 103 -14.01 21.26 6.00
N ASN A 104 -15.07 20.58 6.47
CA ASN A 104 -16.38 20.60 5.85
C ASN A 104 -16.86 22.07 5.75
N PRO A 105 -17.20 22.60 4.55
CA PRO A 105 -17.56 24.01 4.37
C PRO A 105 -18.74 24.42 5.25
N ALA A 106 -19.65 23.50 5.59
CA ALA A 106 -20.73 23.75 6.54
C ALA A 106 -20.22 24.05 7.97
N ARG A 107 -19.13 23.40 8.40
CA ARG A 107 -18.50 23.58 9.71
C ARG A 107 -17.67 24.87 9.75
N ALA A 108 -17.03 25.23 8.65
CA ALA A 108 -16.37 26.52 8.46
C ALA A 108 -17.37 27.69 8.48
N GLN A 109 -18.51 27.54 7.78
CA GLN A 109 -19.62 28.50 7.81
C GLN A 109 -20.22 28.64 9.22
N GLN A 110 -20.46 27.53 9.92
CA GLN A 110 -20.96 27.56 11.31
C GLN A 110 -20.01 28.28 12.27
N ARG A 111 -18.68 28.11 12.12
CA ARG A 111 -17.69 28.87 12.90
C ARG A 111 -17.74 30.37 12.61
N MET A 112 -17.82 30.75 11.34
CA MET A 112 -17.96 32.18 10.95
C MET A 112 -19.23 32.80 11.53
N VAL A 113 -20.38 32.12 11.41
CA VAL A 113 -21.65 32.62 11.96
C VAL A 113 -21.57 32.78 13.47
N THR A 114 -20.96 31.82 14.17
CA THR A 114 -20.78 31.89 15.64
C THR A 114 -19.88 33.05 16.06
N LEU A 115 -18.83 33.35 15.27
CA LEU A 115 -17.95 34.49 15.52
C LEU A 115 -18.68 35.82 15.31
N MET A 116 -19.43 35.97 14.21
CA MET A 116 -20.20 37.20 13.95
C MET A 116 -21.26 37.45 15.04
N GLN A 117 -21.94 36.40 15.52
CA GLN A 117 -22.92 36.52 16.60
C GLN A 117 -22.30 36.95 17.94
N ARG A 118 -21.03 36.60 18.20
CA ARG A 118 -20.30 37.03 19.40
C ARG A 118 -19.82 38.47 19.32
N GLU A 119 -19.49 38.95 18.12
CA GLU A 119 -19.09 40.34 17.89
C GLU A 119 -20.29 41.28 17.98
N THR A 120 -21.44 40.91 17.40
CA THR A 120 -22.67 41.71 17.52
C THR A 120 -23.17 41.78 18.98
N ALA A 121 -23.18 40.65 19.70
CA ALA A 121 -23.59 40.63 21.12
C ALA A 121 -22.67 41.44 22.06
N ARG A 122 -21.45 41.79 21.63
CA ARG A 122 -20.53 42.66 22.37
C ARG A 122 -20.67 44.14 22.00
N ALA A 123 -21.27 44.46 20.86
CA ALA A 123 -21.46 45.83 20.39
C ALA A 123 -22.76 46.48 20.91
N ASP A 124 -23.68 45.67 21.46
CA ASP A 124 -24.97 46.11 22.00
C ASP A 124 -24.96 46.30 23.55
N LEU A 125 -23.79 46.39 24.17
CA LEU A 125 -23.56 46.69 25.60
C LEU A 125 -22.76 48.00 25.75
#